data_AF-K1QHJ2-F1
#
_entry.id   AF-K1QHJ2-F1
#
_cell.length_a   1.000
_cell.length_b   1.000
_cell.length_c   1.000
_cell.angle_alpha   90.00
_cell.angle_beta   90.00
_cell.angle_gamma   90.00
#
_symmetry.space_group_name_H-M   'P 1'
#
loop_
_entity.id
_entity.type
_entity.pdbx_description
1 polymer ?
#
loop_
_entity_poly.entity_id
_entity_poly.type
_entity_poly.pdbx_seq_one_letter_code
_entity_poly.pdbx_strand_id
1 'polypeptide(L)'
;MSAAFSEKTVPQLHEFLKTKGISVAGYKKNELVKIAEFIFNFKCPTDPDFTGDNTEKVIKERYKTAGCDVNPFKLTGFTSDLSNIPNFTLYDIFNYLLLHRADYDKKKLKAFKSAEDYRLYYDGHVEHLECVRNGQTFVFKTRVKPTQRDKTFDQKKYYESWFIISNATGEVLAAYCECPGG
;
A
#
# COMPACT_ATOMS: atom_id res chain seq x y z
N MET A 1 0.37 -23.20 31.84
CA MET A 1 -0.08 -22.12 30.93
C MET A 1 -1.26 -22.53 30.02
N SER A 2 -1.60 -23.81 29.86
CA SER A 2 -2.80 -24.26 29.10
C SER A 2 -4.15 -23.87 29.74
N ALA A 3 -4.18 -23.64 31.05
CA ALA A 3 -5.41 -23.30 31.79
C ALA A 3 -6.11 -22.02 31.28
N ALA A 4 -5.34 -21.04 30.79
CA ALA A 4 -5.86 -19.71 30.43
C ALA A 4 -6.81 -19.72 29.22
N PHE A 5 -6.68 -20.69 28.30
CA PHE A 5 -7.56 -20.80 27.14
C PHE A 5 -8.70 -21.79 27.36
N SER A 6 -8.54 -22.80 28.23
CA SER A 6 -9.63 -23.71 28.62
C SER A 6 -10.75 -23.02 29.41
N GLU A 7 -10.39 -21.97 30.16
CA GLU A 7 -11.33 -21.14 30.94
C GLU A 7 -12.10 -20.13 30.08
N LYS A 8 -11.61 -19.82 28.86
CA LYS A 8 -12.30 -18.89 27.94
C LYS A 8 -13.56 -19.53 27.36
N THR A 9 -14.56 -18.68 27.12
CA THR A 9 -15.79 -19.09 26.43
C THR A 9 -15.53 -19.26 24.93
N VAL A 10 -16.38 -20.03 24.25
CA VAL A 10 -16.29 -20.21 22.78
C VAL A 10 -16.28 -18.86 22.05
N PRO A 11 -17.16 -17.88 22.37
CA PRO A 11 -17.09 -16.55 21.77
C PRO A 11 -15.74 -15.84 21.92
N GLN A 12 -15.13 -15.91 23.11
CA GLN A 12 -13.83 -15.29 23.38
C GLN A 12 -12.69 -15.96 22.60
N LEU A 13 -12.76 -17.28 22.40
CA LEU A 13 -11.81 -18.01 21.57
C LEU A 13 -11.98 -17.65 20.09
N HIS A 14 -13.23 -17.54 19.61
CA HIS A 14 -13.53 -17.08 18.26
C HIS A 14 -12.99 -15.67 18.01
N GLU A 15 -13.19 -14.75 18.96
CA GLU A 15 -12.70 -13.38 18.85
C GLU A 15 -11.16 -13.33 18.81
N PHE A 16 -10.48 -14.04 19.72
CA PHE A 16 -9.02 -14.13 19.70
C PHE A 16 -8.49 -14.68 18.38
N LEU A 17 -9.05 -15.78 17.88
CA LEU A 17 -8.61 -16.40 16.62
C LEU A 17 -8.91 -15.52 15.40
N LYS A 18 -10.03 -14.79 15.43
CA LYS A 18 -10.39 -13.80 14.41
C LYS A 18 -9.40 -12.63 14.38
N THR A 19 -8.96 -12.12 15.54
CA THR A 19 -7.91 -11.07 15.59
C THR A 19 -6.56 -11.53 15.04
N LYS A 20 -6.38 -12.84 14.83
CA LYS A 20 -5.20 -13.46 14.23
C LYS A 20 -5.44 -13.91 12.78
N GLY A 21 -6.53 -13.47 12.15
CA GLY A 21 -6.85 -13.77 10.75
C GLY A 21 -7.40 -15.18 10.50
N ILE A 22 -7.83 -15.91 11.54
CA ILE A 22 -8.21 -17.32 11.41
C ILE A 22 -9.72 -17.47 11.57
N SER A 23 -10.35 -17.97 10.50
CA SER A 23 -11.78 -18.33 10.51
C SER A 23 -11.98 -19.72 11.09
N VAL A 24 -12.81 -19.82 12.13
CA VAL A 24 -13.02 -21.06 12.91
C VAL A 24 -14.50 -21.46 13.00
N ALA A 25 -15.25 -21.35 11.91
CA ALA A 25 -16.63 -21.83 11.87
C ALA A 25 -16.70 -23.36 12.02
N GLY A 26 -17.47 -23.86 12.99
CA GLY A 26 -17.80 -25.28 13.15
C GLY A 26 -16.88 -26.11 14.06
N TYR A 27 -15.84 -25.52 14.66
CA TYR A 27 -14.93 -26.24 15.56
C TYR A 27 -15.50 -26.41 16.97
N LYS A 28 -15.16 -27.54 17.62
CA LYS A 28 -15.54 -27.80 19.02
C LYS A 28 -14.62 -27.02 19.96
N LYS A 29 -15.11 -26.71 21.18
CA LYS A 29 -14.34 -25.94 22.19
C LYS A 29 -12.92 -26.50 22.41
N ASN A 30 -12.76 -27.81 22.51
CA ASN A 30 -11.45 -28.45 22.73
C ASN A 30 -10.47 -28.23 21.57
N GLU A 31 -10.97 -28.12 20.34
CA GLU A 31 -10.15 -27.86 19.15
C GLU A 31 -9.76 -26.38 19.10
N LEU A 32 -10.70 -25.47 19.40
CA LEU A 32 -10.44 -24.04 19.49
C LEU A 32 -9.35 -23.71 20.53
N VAL A 33 -9.34 -24.39 21.67
CA VAL A 33 -8.31 -24.22 22.70
C VAL A 33 -6.94 -24.65 22.17
N LYS A 34 -6.83 -25.82 21.54
CA LYS A 34 -5.56 -26.28 20.96
C LYS A 34 -5.03 -25.34 19.88
N ILE A 35 -5.92 -24.84 19.02
CA ILE A 35 -5.57 -23.88 17.97
C ILE A 35 -5.09 -22.57 18.60
N ALA A 36 -5.81 -22.04 19.59
CA ALA A 36 -5.42 -20.81 20.30
C ALA A 36 -4.07 -20.95 21.01
N GLU A 37 -3.81 -22.07 21.68
CA GLU A 37 -2.52 -22.38 22.30
C GLU A 37 -1.39 -22.45 21.29
N PHE A 38 -1.61 -23.13 20.16
CA PHE A 38 -0.63 -23.22 19.09
C PHE A 38 -0.28 -21.83 18.54
N ILE A 39 -1.27 -20.99 18.24
CA ILE A 39 -1.09 -19.63 17.72
C ILE A 39 -0.41 -18.71 18.73
N PHE A 40 -0.76 -18.83 20.01
CA PHE A 40 -0.12 -18.08 21.08
C PHE A 40 1.37 -18.42 21.18
N ASN A 41 1.70 -19.72 21.13
CA ASN A 41 3.09 -20.19 21.15
C ASN A 41 3.87 -19.78 19.88
N PHE A 42 3.21 -19.77 18.72
CA PHE A 42 3.81 -19.35 17.45
C PHE A 42 3.99 -17.84 17.30
N LYS A 43 3.43 -17.04 18.23
CA LYS A 43 3.44 -15.56 18.17
C LYS A 43 2.94 -15.01 16.83
N CYS A 44 1.84 -15.57 16.31
CA CYS A 44 1.26 -15.08 15.07
C CYS A 44 0.94 -13.57 15.19
N PRO A 45 1.23 -12.75 14.16
CA PRO A 45 0.88 -11.34 14.15
C PRO A 45 -0.60 -11.10 14.47
N THR A 46 -0.88 -10.03 15.20
CA THR A 46 -2.26 -9.54 15.34
C THR A 46 -2.62 -8.78 14.08
N ASP A 47 -3.81 -9.04 13.54
CA ASP A 47 -4.32 -8.46 12.29
C ASP A 47 -3.40 -8.69 11.07
N PRO A 48 -3.12 -9.96 10.71
CA PRO A 48 -2.28 -10.27 9.55
C PRO A 48 -2.87 -9.76 8.22
N ASP A 49 -4.19 -9.52 8.20
CA ASP A 49 -4.93 -9.03 7.04
C ASP A 49 -5.07 -7.50 7.03
N PHE A 50 -4.49 -6.79 8.02
CA PHE A 50 -4.54 -5.32 8.17
C PHE A 50 -5.99 -4.75 8.14
N THR A 51 -6.97 -5.54 8.57
CA THR A 51 -8.39 -5.19 8.53
C THR A 51 -8.78 -4.06 9.49
N GLY A 52 -7.97 -3.81 10.51
CA GLY A 52 -8.11 -2.69 11.44
C GLY A 52 -7.20 -1.51 11.12
N ASP A 53 -6.39 -1.59 10.07
CA ASP A 53 -5.45 -0.54 9.72
C ASP A 53 -6.20 0.66 9.15
N ASN A 54 -6.07 1.81 9.80
CA ASN A 54 -6.73 3.02 9.34
C ASN A 54 -5.99 3.54 8.12
N THR A 55 -6.50 3.20 6.92
CA THR A 55 -5.92 3.60 5.64
C THR A 55 -5.62 5.10 5.58
N GLU A 56 -6.48 5.96 6.14
CA GLU A 56 -6.22 7.40 6.19
C GLU A 56 -5.00 7.76 7.04
N LYS A 57 -4.80 7.05 8.16
CA LYS A 57 -3.64 7.22 9.03
C LYS A 57 -2.35 6.78 8.31
N VAL A 58 -2.37 5.63 7.63
CA VAL A 58 -1.21 5.12 6.87
C VAL A 58 -0.84 6.07 5.73
N ILE A 59 -1.84 6.53 4.95
CA ILE A 59 -1.64 7.54 3.91
C ILE A 59 -1.04 8.81 4.50
N LYS A 60 -1.58 9.26 5.65
CA LYS A 60 -1.13 10.47 6.35
C LYS A 60 0.31 10.39 6.83
N GLU A 61 0.69 9.27 7.43
CA GLU A 61 2.07 9.04 7.86
C GLU A 61 3.00 9.00 6.64
N ARG A 62 2.59 8.34 5.56
CA ARG A 62 3.38 8.21 4.33
C ARG A 62 3.73 9.56 3.70
N TYR A 63 2.74 10.44 3.47
CA TYR A 63 3.04 11.74 2.85
C TYR A 63 3.78 12.69 3.82
N LYS A 64 3.55 12.57 5.13
CA LYS A 64 4.26 13.37 6.14
C LYS A 64 5.73 13.01 6.26
N THR A 65 6.07 11.72 6.28
CA THR A 65 7.46 11.27 6.31
C THR A 65 8.21 11.69 5.05
N ALA A 66 7.51 11.86 3.92
CA ALA A 66 8.05 12.39 2.68
C ALA A 66 8.18 13.94 2.65
N GLY A 67 7.89 14.64 3.76
CA GLY A 67 8.03 16.10 3.84
C GLY A 67 6.86 16.90 3.27
N CYS A 68 5.69 16.27 3.09
CA CYS A 68 4.46 16.94 2.68
C CYS A 68 3.50 17.04 3.88
N ASP A 69 3.05 18.23 4.26
CA ASP A 69 2.13 18.38 5.40
C ASP A 69 0.65 18.22 5.03
N VAL A 70 0.34 18.46 3.76
CA VAL A 70 -1.01 18.42 3.20
C VAL A 70 -1.22 17.10 2.47
N ASN A 71 -2.45 16.56 2.51
CA ASN A 71 -2.78 15.38 1.73
C ASN A 71 -2.59 15.67 0.22
N PRO A 72 -1.75 14.92 -0.50
CA PRO A 72 -1.49 15.10 -1.93
C PRO A 72 -2.75 15.16 -2.81
N PHE A 73 -3.81 14.44 -2.45
CA PHE A 73 -5.08 14.45 -3.18
C PHE A 73 -5.85 15.77 -3.04
N LYS A 74 -5.56 16.57 -2.01
CA LYS A 74 -6.23 17.85 -1.71
C LYS A 74 -5.37 19.06 -2.07
N LEU A 75 -4.15 18.86 -2.56
CA LEU A 75 -3.31 19.94 -3.06
C LEU A 75 -3.94 20.56 -4.33
N THR A 76 -3.64 21.83 -4.56
CA THR A 76 -4.12 22.61 -5.72
C THR A 76 -2.92 23.25 -6.44
N GLY A 77 -3.15 23.77 -7.65
CA GLY A 77 -2.09 24.40 -8.44
C GLY A 77 -1.21 23.40 -9.21
N PHE A 78 -1.73 22.20 -9.47
CA PHE A 78 -1.08 21.23 -10.35
C PHE A 78 -0.97 21.76 -11.79
N THR A 79 0.13 21.41 -12.44
CA THR A 79 0.40 21.73 -13.86
C THR A 79 0.90 20.48 -14.59
N SER A 80 0.53 20.33 -15.86
CA SER A 80 1.11 19.31 -16.75
C SER A 80 2.48 19.71 -17.30
N ASP A 81 2.96 20.93 -17.02
CA ASP A 81 4.32 21.35 -17.38
C ASP A 81 5.34 20.74 -16.42
N LEU A 82 6.16 19.83 -16.97
CA LEU A 82 7.20 19.12 -16.23
C LEU A 82 8.58 19.75 -16.41
N SER A 83 8.70 20.92 -17.05
CA SER A 83 10.00 21.52 -17.37
C SER A 83 10.84 21.89 -16.13
N ASN A 84 10.19 22.08 -14.98
CA ASN A 84 10.82 22.52 -13.73
C ASN A 84 11.08 21.40 -12.72
N ILE A 85 10.82 20.14 -13.08
CA ILE A 85 11.04 19.01 -12.17
C ILE A 85 12.56 18.74 -12.03
N PRO A 86 13.02 18.22 -10.88
CA PRO A 86 14.40 17.80 -10.73
C PRO A 86 14.74 16.68 -11.72
N ASN A 87 16.03 16.48 -11.96
CA ASN A 87 16.48 15.35 -12.78
C ASN A 87 15.99 14.04 -12.13
N PHE A 88 15.19 13.29 -12.87
CA PHE A 88 14.50 12.10 -12.40
C PHE A 88 14.75 10.96 -13.38
N THR A 89 15.27 9.84 -12.89
CA THR A 89 15.73 8.74 -13.71
C THR A 89 15.10 7.41 -13.32
N LEU A 90 15.24 6.41 -14.18
CA LEU A 90 14.83 5.03 -13.87
C LEU A 90 15.54 4.48 -12.62
N TYR A 91 16.75 4.97 -12.29
CA TYR A 91 17.46 4.56 -11.09
C TYR A 91 16.69 4.95 -9.83
N ASP A 92 16.13 6.15 -9.79
CA ASP A 92 15.37 6.67 -8.64
C ASP A 92 14.08 5.86 -8.41
N ILE A 93 13.42 5.46 -9.52
CA ILE A 93 12.27 4.55 -9.48
C ILE A 93 12.68 3.18 -8.94
N PHE A 94 13.75 2.59 -9.48
CA PHE A 94 14.18 1.25 -9.08
C PHE A 94 14.68 1.19 -7.65
N ASN A 95 15.36 2.23 -7.17
CA ASN A 95 15.80 2.34 -5.79
C ASN A 95 14.58 2.34 -4.85
N TYR A 96 13.56 3.14 -5.16
CA TYR A 96 12.32 3.16 -4.41
C TYR A 96 11.62 1.80 -4.38
N LEU A 97 11.48 1.16 -5.54
CA LEU A 97 10.84 -0.15 -5.64
C LEU A 97 11.59 -1.21 -4.82
N LEU A 98 12.92 -1.25 -4.86
CA LEU A 98 13.70 -2.19 -4.05
C LEU A 98 13.56 -1.98 -2.54
N LEU A 99 13.46 -0.73 -2.09
CA LEU A 99 13.41 -0.39 -0.67
C LEU A 99 12.00 -0.53 -0.08
N HIS A 100 10.97 -0.28 -0.88
CA HIS A 100 9.59 -0.13 -0.39
C HIS A 100 8.61 -1.19 -0.91
N ARG A 101 9.01 -2.05 -1.86
CA ARG A 101 8.16 -3.12 -2.41
C ARG A 101 8.86 -4.47 -2.27
N ALA A 102 8.28 -5.35 -1.44
CA ALA A 102 8.83 -6.68 -1.19
C ALA A 102 8.79 -7.60 -2.43
N ASP A 103 7.91 -7.30 -3.39
CA ASP A 103 7.76 -8.06 -4.64
C ASP A 103 8.78 -7.67 -5.72
N TYR A 104 9.65 -6.69 -5.45
CA TYR A 104 10.71 -6.25 -6.34
C TYR A 104 12.08 -6.73 -5.87
N ASP A 105 12.78 -7.47 -6.73
CA ASP A 105 14.16 -7.89 -6.50
C ASP A 105 15.04 -7.52 -7.70
N LYS A 106 16.36 -7.78 -7.58
CA LYS A 106 17.33 -7.50 -8.64
C LYS A 106 17.01 -8.22 -9.95
N LYS A 107 16.36 -9.40 -9.90
CA LYS A 107 16.01 -10.18 -11.10
C LYS A 107 14.82 -9.56 -11.82
N LYS A 108 13.76 -9.23 -11.09
CA LYS A 108 12.56 -8.55 -11.60
C LYS A 108 12.92 -7.21 -12.21
N LEU A 109 13.82 -6.45 -11.57
CA LEU A 109 14.30 -5.18 -12.14
C LEU A 109 15.15 -5.34 -13.41
N LYS A 110 15.96 -6.39 -13.54
CA LYS A 110 16.65 -6.67 -14.81
C LYS A 110 15.68 -6.93 -15.96
N ALA A 111 14.53 -7.55 -15.64
CA ALA A 111 13.45 -7.81 -16.57
C ALA A 111 12.26 -6.85 -16.38
N PHE A 112 12.49 -5.60 -15.95
CA PHE A 112 11.39 -4.69 -15.55
C PHE A 112 10.38 -4.45 -16.68
N LYS A 113 10.83 -4.47 -17.94
CA LYS A 113 9.94 -4.34 -19.11
C LYS A 113 8.96 -5.49 -19.28
N SER A 114 9.27 -6.65 -18.70
CA SER A 114 8.40 -7.83 -18.65
C SER A 114 7.51 -7.83 -17.40
N ALA A 115 7.71 -6.90 -16.46
CA ALA A 115 6.85 -6.77 -15.29
C ALA A 115 5.47 -6.25 -15.71
N GLU A 116 4.44 -6.75 -15.03
CA GLU A 116 3.06 -6.34 -15.28
C GLU A 116 2.88 -4.83 -15.11
N ASP A 117 3.48 -4.23 -14.09
CA ASP A 117 3.40 -2.80 -13.81
C ASP A 117 3.90 -1.94 -14.99
N TYR A 118 5.00 -2.34 -15.62
CA TYR A 118 5.53 -1.66 -16.81
C TYR A 118 4.60 -1.85 -18.02
N ARG A 119 4.06 -3.05 -18.21
CA ARG A 119 3.09 -3.33 -19.27
C ARG A 119 1.83 -2.48 -19.12
N LEU A 120 1.29 -2.35 -17.90
CA LEU A 120 0.13 -1.50 -17.64
C LEU A 120 0.39 -0.03 -17.97
N TYR A 121 1.56 0.49 -17.60
CA TYR A 121 2.01 1.81 -18.03
C TYR A 121 2.07 1.91 -19.55
N TYR A 122 2.73 0.96 -20.21
CA TYR A 122 2.89 0.92 -21.66
C TYR A 122 1.55 0.86 -22.41
N ASP A 123 0.57 0.14 -21.85
CA ASP A 123 -0.79 0.01 -22.38
C ASP A 123 -1.68 1.25 -22.10
N GLY A 124 -1.12 2.31 -21.51
CA GLY A 124 -1.84 3.57 -21.28
C GLY A 124 -2.88 3.49 -20.15
N HIS A 125 -2.62 2.67 -19.12
CA HIS A 125 -3.46 2.67 -17.92
C HIS A 125 -3.22 3.89 -17.04
N VAL A 126 -2.05 4.52 -17.12
CA VAL A 126 -1.70 5.72 -16.36
C VAL A 126 -1.91 6.95 -17.25
N GLU A 127 -2.76 7.86 -16.81
CA GLU A 127 -3.16 9.06 -17.57
C GLU A 127 -3.09 10.32 -16.70
N HIS A 128 -2.98 11.47 -17.37
CA HIS A 128 -3.06 12.80 -16.74
C HIS A 128 -2.03 13.00 -15.62
N LEU A 129 -0.74 12.96 -15.99
CA LEU A 129 0.34 13.28 -15.07
C LEU A 129 0.46 14.80 -14.90
N GLU A 130 0.36 15.26 -13.66
CA GLU A 130 0.52 16.66 -13.29
C GLU A 130 1.42 16.76 -12.06
N CYS A 131 2.12 17.88 -11.90
CA CYS A 131 2.98 18.11 -10.76
C CYS A 131 2.73 19.48 -10.10
N VAL A 132 3.08 19.58 -8.82
CA VAL A 132 3.10 20.84 -8.07
C VAL A 132 4.31 20.86 -7.15
N ARG A 133 4.98 22.00 -7.06
CA ARG A 133 6.07 22.20 -6.10
C ARG A 133 5.48 22.43 -4.71
N ASN A 134 5.91 21.66 -3.73
CA ASN A 134 5.54 21.81 -2.33
C ASN A 134 6.79 21.87 -1.45
N GLY A 135 7.25 23.09 -1.15
CA GLY A 135 8.48 23.31 -0.40
C GLY A 135 9.72 22.71 -1.09
N GLN A 136 10.36 21.75 -0.42
CA GLN A 136 11.54 21.02 -0.89
C GLN A 136 11.20 19.75 -1.68
N THR A 137 9.93 19.56 -2.04
CA THR A 137 9.45 18.38 -2.76
C THR A 137 8.65 18.78 -3.99
N PHE A 138 8.53 17.85 -4.92
CA PHE A 138 7.50 17.88 -5.95
C PHE A 138 6.50 16.77 -5.68
N VAL A 139 5.23 17.13 -5.73
CA VAL A 139 4.12 16.17 -5.64
C VAL A 139 3.54 15.99 -7.02
N PHE A 140 3.43 14.74 -7.44
CA PHE A 140 2.83 14.34 -8.68
C PHE A 140 1.49 13.69 -8.42
N LYS A 141 0.57 13.89 -9.35
CA LYS A 141 -0.74 13.27 -9.35
C LYS A 141 -1.02 12.67 -10.71
N THR A 142 -1.68 11.51 -10.71
CA THR A 142 -2.05 10.79 -11.92
C THR A 142 -3.37 10.04 -11.71
N ARG A 143 -4.01 9.67 -12.81
CA ARG A 143 -5.17 8.78 -12.85
C ARG A 143 -4.76 7.41 -13.37
N VAL A 144 -5.35 6.36 -12.82
CA VAL A 144 -5.07 4.97 -13.22
C VAL A 144 -6.37 4.27 -13.59
N LYS A 145 -6.43 3.70 -14.79
CA LYS A 145 -7.57 2.89 -15.26
C LYS A 145 -7.62 1.56 -14.50
N PRO A 146 -8.81 1.08 -14.10
CA PRO A 146 -8.94 -0.29 -13.61
C PRO A 146 -8.61 -1.28 -14.73
N THR A 147 -7.91 -2.37 -14.37
CA THR A 147 -7.43 -3.37 -15.33
C THR A 147 -8.44 -4.47 -15.62
N GLN A 148 -9.23 -4.85 -14.62
CA GLN A 148 -10.16 -5.99 -14.70
C GLN A 148 -11.63 -5.59 -14.86
N ARG A 149 -11.96 -4.29 -14.72
CA ARG A 149 -13.34 -3.78 -14.65
C ARG A 149 -13.43 -2.43 -15.34
N ASP A 150 -14.64 -2.02 -15.71
CA ASP A 150 -14.88 -0.68 -16.28
C ASP A 150 -14.78 0.45 -15.25
N LYS A 151 -14.87 0.11 -13.95
CA LYS A 151 -14.88 1.06 -12.82
C LYS A 151 -14.06 0.54 -11.65
N THR A 152 -13.63 1.45 -10.77
CA THR A 152 -12.99 1.13 -9.49
C THR A 152 -13.96 0.42 -8.55
N PHE A 153 -13.46 -0.11 -7.42
CA PHE A 153 -14.32 -0.69 -6.38
C PHE A 153 -15.30 0.33 -5.79
N ASP A 154 -14.91 1.62 -5.75
CA ASP A 154 -15.73 2.76 -5.36
C ASP A 154 -16.59 3.33 -6.50
N GLN A 155 -16.78 2.59 -7.60
CA GLN A 155 -17.60 3.00 -8.76
C GLN A 155 -17.10 4.27 -9.49
N LYS A 156 -15.84 4.68 -9.27
CA LYS A 156 -15.20 5.79 -10.01
C LYS A 156 -14.70 5.29 -11.37
N LYS A 157 -14.51 6.22 -12.31
CA LYS A 157 -13.91 5.92 -13.63
C LYS A 157 -12.42 5.56 -13.53
N TYR A 158 -11.71 6.19 -12.59
CA TYR A 158 -10.28 6.03 -12.40
C TYR A 158 -9.95 5.89 -10.91
N TYR A 159 -8.86 5.18 -10.61
CA TYR A 159 -8.16 5.32 -9.35
C TYR A 159 -7.32 6.59 -9.38
N GLU A 160 -7.22 7.27 -8.24
CA GLU A 160 -6.30 8.40 -8.09
C GLU A 160 -4.98 7.89 -7.49
N SER A 161 -3.86 8.43 -7.97
CA SER A 161 -2.53 8.10 -7.45
C SER A 161 -1.67 9.35 -7.34
N TRP A 162 -0.73 9.31 -6.40
CA TRP A 162 0.29 10.34 -6.23
C TRP A 162 1.64 9.73 -5.89
N PHE A 163 2.70 10.48 -6.21
CA PHE A 163 4.03 10.22 -5.71
C PHE A 163 4.75 11.53 -5.41
N ILE A 164 5.73 11.48 -4.52
CA ILE A 164 6.47 12.64 -4.02
C ILE A 164 7.94 12.39 -4.32
N ILE A 165 8.61 13.36 -4.92
CA ILE A 165 10.05 13.33 -5.14
C ILE A 165 10.74 14.50 -4.47
N SER A 166 11.99 14.30 -4.08
CA SER A 166 12.86 15.33 -3.55
C SER A 166 13.26 16.33 -4.64
N ASN A 167 13.07 17.63 -4.40
CA ASN A 167 13.54 18.68 -5.32
C ASN A 167 15.08 18.73 -5.40
N ALA A 168 15.77 18.34 -4.32
CA ALA A 168 17.22 18.42 -4.26
C ALA A 168 17.91 17.23 -4.96
N THR A 169 17.33 16.03 -4.84
CA THR A 169 17.98 14.77 -5.27
C THR A 169 17.25 14.05 -6.40
N GLY A 170 15.97 14.36 -6.66
CA GLY A 170 15.14 13.60 -7.60
C GLY A 170 14.62 12.26 -7.05
N GLU A 171 15.04 11.85 -5.85
CA GLU A 171 14.65 10.58 -5.24
C GLU A 171 13.15 10.53 -4.95
N VAL A 172 12.51 9.37 -5.22
CA VAL A 172 11.12 9.12 -4.84
C VAL A 172 11.06 8.89 -3.33
N LEU A 173 10.37 9.78 -2.62
CA LEU A 173 10.25 9.75 -1.16
C LEU A 173 9.03 8.91 -0.73
N ALA A 174 7.94 8.97 -1.50
CA ALA A 174 6.73 8.22 -1.24
C ALA A 174 5.88 8.08 -2.50
N ALA A 175 5.13 6.99 -2.60
CA ALA A 175 4.11 6.78 -3.61
C ALA A 175 2.90 6.07 -3.02
N TYR A 176 1.73 6.31 -3.62
CA TYR A 176 0.46 5.69 -3.25
C TYR A 176 -0.51 5.66 -4.43
N CYS A 177 -1.20 4.54 -4.60
CA CYS A 177 -2.36 4.38 -5.48
C CYS A 177 -3.58 3.95 -4.66
N GLU A 178 -4.78 4.45 -5.03
CA GLU A 178 -6.04 3.88 -4.53
C GLU A 178 -6.30 2.46 -5.06
N CYS A 179 -5.54 1.99 -6.06
CA CYS A 179 -5.72 0.68 -6.65
C CYS A 179 -5.26 -0.45 -5.72
N PRO A 180 -5.89 -1.64 -5.74
CA PRO A 180 -5.52 -2.76 -4.87
C PRO A 180 -4.07 -3.24 -5.04
N GLY A 181 -3.46 -2.99 -6.20
CA GLY A 181 -2.05 -3.31 -6.47
C GLY A 181 -1.04 -2.39 -5.77
N GLY A 182 -1.51 -1.23 -5.27
CA GLY A 182 -0.71 -0.22 -4.56
C GLY A 182 0.21 0.59 -5.44
#